data_AF-A0A914ITQ8-F1
#
_entry.id   AF-A0A914ITQ8-F1
#
_cell.length_a   1.000
_cell.length_b   1.000
_cell.length_c   1.000
_cell.angle_alpha   90.00
_cell.angle_beta   90.00
_cell.angle_gamma   90.00
#
_symmetry.space_group_name_H-M   'P 1'
#
loop_
_entity.id
_entity.type
_entity.pdbx_description
1 polymer ?
#
loop_
_entity_poly.entity_id
_entity_poly.type
_entity_poly.pdbx_seq_one_letter_code
_entity_poly.pdbx_strand_id
1 'polypeptide(L)'
;IFILIFMLHLWPRRLLIIRLFKETNKTLKMNPFIIFQPIITSICLMIFLIFWSIVGLYLSTANVFMSKTISTIGVLNFPVRNVPILHFEASEIVYCFRILHFLLLIWILEFIFAAQRMIIAGAVACAYFSRNEPLIKWPILNSTVLLFRYHLGSIAFGSLVIFVFKIPRALFLKCYQRLYRESGRFSKCSQRILGGILGFFVTKLRPLHHNAFTPISVAGVEFCTAAQN
;
A
#
# COMPACT_ATOMS: atom_id res chain seq x y z
N ILE A 1 23.11 15.59 5.53
CA ILE A 1 22.53 15.58 6.90
C ILE A 1 21.75 14.28 7.20
N PHE A 2 20.72 13.91 6.42
CA PHE A 2 19.96 12.66 6.66
C PHE A 2 20.82 11.37 6.65
N ILE A 3 21.75 11.24 5.70
CA ILE A 3 22.67 10.09 5.64
C ILE A 3 23.58 10.02 6.87
N LEU A 4 24.02 11.17 7.38
CA LEU A 4 24.88 11.26 8.56
C LEU A 4 24.13 10.82 9.82
N ILE A 5 22.90 11.31 10.01
CA ILE A 5 22.00 10.91 11.12
C ILE A 5 21.71 9.41 11.06
N PHE A 6 21.46 8.89 9.86
CA PHE A 6 21.24 7.46 9.64
C PHE A 6 22.47 6.62 10.01
N MET A 7 23.67 7.02 9.60
CA MET A 7 24.92 6.33 9.96
C MET A 7 25.19 6.34 11.47
N LEU A 8 24.92 7.46 12.16
CA LEU A 8 25.03 7.55 13.61
C LEU A 8 24.05 6.61 14.34
N HIS A 9 22.83 6.46 13.83
CA HIS A 9 21.84 5.55 14.40
C HIS A 9 22.22 4.06 14.22
N LEU A 10 22.96 3.74 13.17
CA LEU A 10 23.44 2.38 12.88
C LEU A 10 24.74 2.01 13.58
N TRP A 11 25.49 2.98 14.12
CA TRP A 11 26.79 2.79 14.78
C TRP A 11 26.82 1.70 15.87
N PRO A 12 25.79 1.56 16.75
CA PRO A 12 25.77 0.52 17.78
C PRO A 12 25.66 -0.90 17.21
N ARG A 13 25.18 -1.04 15.96
CA ARG A 13 24.94 -2.32 15.29
C ARG A 13 25.90 -2.57 14.12
N ARG A 14 26.99 -1.80 14.01
CA ARG A 14 27.91 -1.83 12.87
C ARG A 14 28.42 -3.24 12.51
N LEU A 15 28.73 -4.08 13.51
CA LEU A 15 29.22 -5.44 13.27
C LEU A 15 28.17 -6.37 12.64
N LEU A 16 26.92 -6.28 13.10
CA LEU A 16 25.80 -7.03 12.50
C LEU A 16 25.55 -6.57 11.06
N ILE A 17 25.61 -5.25 10.85
CA ILE A 17 25.39 -4.64 9.55
C ILE A 17 26.50 -5.04 8.57
N ILE A 18 27.78 -5.05 8.99
CA ILE A 18 28.89 -5.52 8.16
C ILE A 18 28.72 -6.98 7.78
N ARG A 19 28.30 -7.85 8.71
CA ARG A 19 28.01 -9.27 8.41
C ARG A 19 26.85 -9.42 7.43
N LEU A 20 25.76 -8.67 7.62
CA LEU A 20 24.62 -8.62 6.70
C LEU A 20 25.05 -8.14 5.32
N PHE A 21 25.82 -7.06 5.22
CA PHE A 21 26.34 -6.57 3.94
C PHE A 21 27.28 -7.58 3.27
N LYS A 22 28.10 -8.31 4.03
CA LYS A 22 28.97 -9.35 3.48
C LYS A 22 28.15 -10.49 2.87
N GLU A 23 27.12 -10.97 3.56
CA GLU A 23 26.23 -12.02 3.03
C GLU A 23 25.36 -11.53 1.86
N THR A 24 24.84 -10.30 1.95
CA THR A 24 24.09 -9.68 0.86
C THR A 24 24.98 -9.48 -0.36
N ASN A 25 26.23 -9.03 -0.19
CA ASN A 25 27.18 -8.87 -1.30
C ASN A 25 27.54 -10.22 -1.94
N LYS A 26 27.67 -11.29 -1.14
CA LYS A 26 27.85 -12.65 -1.68
C LYS A 26 26.66 -13.08 -2.53
N THR A 27 25.44 -12.78 -2.08
CA THR A 27 24.20 -13.09 -2.82
C THR A 27 24.07 -12.26 -4.09
N LEU A 28 24.41 -10.97 -4.03
CA LEU A 28 24.42 -10.05 -5.17
C LEU A 28 25.42 -10.46 -6.25
N LYS A 29 26.59 -10.98 -5.87
CA LYS A 29 27.57 -11.52 -6.82
C LYS A 29 27.06 -12.76 -7.55
N MET A 30 26.27 -13.59 -6.87
CA MET A 30 25.64 -14.77 -7.49
C MET A 30 24.50 -14.36 -8.43
N ASN A 31 23.81 -13.26 -8.13
CA ASN A 31 22.66 -12.81 -8.90
C ASN A 31 22.59 -11.26 -8.95
N PRO A 32 23.28 -10.62 -9.92
CA PRO A 32 23.36 -9.17 -10.01
C PRO A 32 22.01 -8.52 -10.35
N PHE A 33 21.08 -9.28 -10.92
CA PHE A 33 19.79 -8.75 -11.35
C PHE A 33 18.89 -8.30 -10.17
N ILE A 34 19.14 -8.74 -8.94
CA ILE A 34 18.30 -8.41 -7.76
C ILE A 34 18.24 -6.89 -7.54
N ILE A 35 19.34 -6.18 -7.83
CA ILE A 35 19.43 -4.72 -7.69
C ILE A 35 18.52 -4.00 -8.69
N PHE A 36 18.29 -4.59 -9.87
CA PHE A 36 17.46 -3.97 -10.90
C PHE A 36 15.96 -4.13 -10.64
N GLN A 37 15.55 -5.10 -9.81
CA GLN A 37 14.13 -5.37 -9.53
C GLN A 37 13.37 -4.14 -9.01
N PRO A 38 13.84 -3.39 -7.98
CA PRO A 38 13.17 -2.18 -7.51
C PRO A 38 13.07 -1.06 -8.55
N ILE A 39 14.01 -1.00 -9.49
CA ILE A 39 14.00 0.01 -10.56
C ILE A 39 12.93 -0.33 -11.59
N ILE A 40 12.88 -1.60 -12.00
CA ILE A 40 11.86 -2.10 -12.93
C ILE A 40 10.46 -1.90 -12.34
N THR A 41 10.24 -2.29 -11.08
CA THR A 41 8.93 -2.08 -10.43
C THR A 41 8.58 -0.60 -10.30
N SER A 42 9.56 0.29 -10.05
CA SER A 42 9.34 1.73 -10.03
C SER A 42 8.89 2.30 -11.38
N ILE A 43 9.51 1.86 -12.48
CA ILE A 43 9.11 2.27 -13.84
C ILE A 43 7.69 1.77 -14.16
N CYS A 44 7.40 0.49 -13.88
CA CYS A 44 6.06 -0.07 -14.06
C CYS A 44 5.01 0.68 -13.22
N LEU A 45 5.34 1.02 -11.98
CA LEU A 45 4.48 1.81 -11.10
C LEU A 45 4.20 3.19 -11.67
N MET A 46 5.22 3.87 -12.20
CA MET A 46 5.07 5.19 -12.82
C MET A 46 4.12 5.13 -14.02
N ILE A 47 4.29 4.15 -14.90
CA ILE A 47 3.39 3.94 -16.06
C ILE A 47 1.95 3.67 -15.58
N PHE A 48 1.79 2.80 -14.58
CA PHE A 48 0.49 2.52 -13.98
C PHE A 48 -0.16 3.78 -13.40
N LEU A 49 0.60 4.62 -12.69
CA LEU A 49 0.11 5.87 -12.11
C LEU A 49 -0.31 6.88 -13.17
N ILE A 50 0.41 6.98 -14.28
CA ILE A 50 0.03 7.83 -15.42
C ILE A 50 -1.30 7.35 -15.99
N PHE A 51 -1.40 6.05 -16.31
CA PHE A 51 -2.64 5.45 -16.80
C PHE A 51 -3.80 5.65 -15.82
N TRP A 52 -3.59 5.40 -14.53
CA TRP A 52 -4.61 5.56 -13.50
C TRP A 52 -5.07 7.01 -13.37
N SER A 53 -4.14 7.96 -13.45
CA SER A 53 -4.45 9.40 -13.42
C SER A 53 -5.30 9.82 -14.62
N ILE A 54 -5.01 9.30 -15.81
CA ILE A 54 -5.83 9.55 -17.02
C ILE A 54 -7.26 9.05 -16.81
N VAL A 55 -7.44 7.82 -16.30
CA VAL A 55 -8.76 7.27 -15.97
C VAL A 55 -9.48 8.14 -14.93
N GLY A 56 -8.75 8.60 -13.90
CA GLY A 56 -9.29 9.50 -12.88
C GLY A 56 -9.75 10.85 -13.44
N LEU A 57 -9.03 11.40 -14.41
CA LEU A 57 -9.43 12.62 -15.12
C LEU A 57 -10.73 12.43 -15.89
N TYR A 58 -10.87 11.33 -16.63
CA TYR A 58 -12.13 11.01 -17.33
C TYR A 58 -13.31 10.80 -16.35
N LEU A 59 -13.06 10.17 -15.19
CA LEU A 59 -14.08 9.97 -14.17
C LEU A 59 -14.48 11.27 -13.46
N SER A 60 -13.55 12.23 -13.37
CA SER A 60 -13.81 13.57 -12.84
C SER A 60 -14.74 14.37 -13.77
N THR A 61 -14.59 14.21 -15.09
CA THR A 61 -15.42 14.91 -16.09
C THR A 61 -16.75 14.23 -16.40
N ALA A 62 -16.98 13.00 -15.90
CA ALA A 62 -18.18 12.20 -16.12
C ALA A 62 -19.43 12.73 -15.36
N ASN A 63 -19.82 13.98 -15.59
CA ASN A 63 -21.04 14.56 -15.04
C ASN A 63 -22.25 14.24 -15.92
N VAL A 64 -23.42 14.07 -15.30
CA VAL A 64 -24.67 13.74 -15.99
C VAL A 64 -25.48 15.01 -16.20
N PHE A 65 -26.24 15.07 -17.30
CA PHE A 65 -27.14 16.17 -17.59
C PHE A 65 -28.38 16.08 -16.69
N MET A 66 -28.61 17.10 -15.86
CA MET A 66 -29.87 17.23 -15.11
C MET A 66 -30.52 18.57 -15.44
N SER A 67 -31.75 18.53 -15.97
CA SER A 67 -32.51 19.73 -16.29
C SER A 67 -33.24 20.22 -15.04
N LYS A 68 -32.99 21.47 -14.64
CA LYS A 68 -33.77 22.15 -13.62
C LYS A 68 -34.58 23.27 -14.29
N THR A 69 -35.89 23.24 -14.13
CA THR A 69 -36.76 24.29 -14.65
C THR A 69 -36.74 25.46 -13.66
N ILE A 70 -36.30 26.64 -14.11
CA ILE A 70 -36.45 27.86 -13.32
C ILE A 70 -37.62 28.65 -13.90
N SER A 71 -38.59 28.94 -13.05
CA SER A 71 -39.71 29.82 -13.36
C SER A 71 -39.22 31.26 -13.25
N THR A 72 -39.02 31.95 -14.38
CA THR A 72 -38.71 33.38 -14.35
C THR A 72 -40.01 34.17 -14.18
N ILE A 73 -40.08 34.97 -13.12
CA ILE A 73 -41.17 35.94 -12.92
C ILE A 73 -40.95 37.06 -13.94
N GLY A 74 -41.84 37.18 -14.91
CA GLY A 74 -41.83 38.29 -15.86
C GLY A 74 -42.18 39.58 -15.13
N VAL A 75 -41.20 40.47 -14.94
CA VAL A 75 -41.51 41.87 -14.63
C VAL A 75 -42.17 42.43 -15.90
N LEU A 76 -43.40 42.96 -15.75
CA LEU A 76 -44.31 43.45 -16.82
C LEU A 76 -45.27 42.41 -17.43
N ASN A 77 -46.21 41.79 -16.68
CA ASN A 77 -47.36 41.02 -17.21
C ASN A 77 -47.08 39.96 -18.31
N PHE A 78 -45.83 39.55 -18.50
CA PHE A 78 -45.46 38.52 -19.46
C PHE A 78 -45.75 37.14 -18.85
N PRO A 79 -46.23 36.16 -19.65
CA PRO A 79 -46.49 34.81 -19.15
C PRO A 79 -45.21 34.17 -18.59
N VAL A 80 -45.33 33.48 -17.45
CA VAL A 80 -44.23 32.73 -16.82
C VAL A 80 -43.63 31.78 -17.84
N ARG A 81 -42.38 32.03 -18.24
CA ARG A 81 -41.67 31.17 -19.19
C ARG A 81 -40.86 30.16 -18.38
N ASN A 82 -41.22 28.88 -18.49
CA ASN A 82 -40.41 27.80 -17.99
C ASN A 82 -39.15 27.69 -18.86
N VAL A 83 -38.01 28.15 -18.36
CA VAL A 83 -36.73 27.99 -19.05
C VAL A 83 -36.03 26.76 -18.46
N PRO A 84 -35.82 25.69 -19.25
CA PRO A 84 -35.01 24.58 -18.79
C PRO A 84 -33.55 25.03 -18.74
N ILE A 85 -32.94 25.00 -17.55
CA ILE A 85 -31.50 25.24 -17.39
C ILE A 85 -30.83 23.88 -17.22
N LEU A 86 -29.86 23.62 -18.10
CA LEU A 86 -29.00 22.44 -18.02
C LEU A 86 -27.92 22.71 -16.97
N HIS A 87 -27.96 21.94 -15.88
CA HIS A 87 -26.87 21.87 -14.93
C HIS A 87 -26.14 20.53 -15.07
N PHE A 88 -24.82 20.57 -14.99
CA PHE A 88 -23.98 19.37 -14.94
C PHE A 88 -23.76 19.01 -13.48
N GLU A 89 -24.38 17.92 -13.03
CA GLU A 89 -24.21 17.42 -11.66
C GLU A 89 -23.77 15.96 -11.71
N ALA A 90 -22.87 15.59 -10.80
CA ALA A 90 -22.44 14.21 -10.68
C ALA A 90 -23.55 13.42 -9.98
N SER A 91 -24.00 12.32 -10.57
CA SER A 91 -24.93 11.41 -9.89
C SER A 91 -24.24 10.74 -8.68
N GLU A 92 -25.04 10.27 -7.72
CA GLU A 92 -24.54 9.49 -6.57
C GLU A 92 -23.64 8.33 -6.99
N ILE A 93 -23.98 7.67 -8.11
CA ILE A 93 -23.20 6.56 -8.67
C ILE A 93 -21.81 7.03 -9.13
N VAL A 94 -21.72 8.19 -9.79
CA VAL A 94 -20.44 8.79 -10.19
C VAL A 94 -19.61 9.16 -8.97
N TYR A 95 -20.24 9.67 -7.90
CA TYR A 95 -19.56 9.94 -6.64
C TYR A 95 -19.00 8.67 -5.99
N CYS A 96 -19.78 7.59 -5.94
CA CYS A 96 -19.32 6.28 -5.48
C CYS A 96 -18.11 5.78 -6.30
N PHE A 97 -18.16 5.87 -7.63
CA PHE A 97 -17.04 5.47 -8.48
C PHE A 97 -15.80 6.32 -8.23
N ARG A 98 -15.93 7.63 -8.00
CA ARG A 98 -14.79 8.51 -7.65
C ARG A 98 -14.12 8.06 -6.35
N ILE A 99 -14.90 7.78 -5.30
CA ILE A 99 -14.35 7.27 -4.03
C ILE A 99 -13.67 5.92 -4.23
N LEU A 100 -14.35 4.98 -4.88
CA LEU A 100 -13.81 3.65 -5.15
C LEU A 100 -12.51 3.74 -5.95
N HIS A 101 -12.42 4.63 -6.94
CA HIS A 101 -11.20 4.85 -7.71
C HIS A 101 -10.01 5.28 -6.84
N PHE A 102 -10.19 6.16 -5.84
CA PHE A 102 -9.12 6.50 -4.90
C PHE A 102 -8.78 5.36 -3.94
N LEU A 103 -9.79 4.65 -3.41
CA LEU A 103 -9.56 3.53 -2.50
C LEU A 103 -8.85 2.36 -3.19
N LEU A 104 -9.26 2.04 -4.43
CA LEU A 104 -8.60 1.03 -5.25
C LEU A 104 -7.15 1.42 -5.54
N LEU A 105 -6.86 2.70 -5.81
CA LEU A 105 -5.48 3.14 -6.02
C LEU A 105 -4.60 2.80 -4.82
N ILE A 106 -5.03 3.16 -3.61
CA ILE A 106 -4.25 2.89 -2.39
C ILE A 106 -4.06 1.38 -2.21
N TRP A 107 -5.12 0.58 -2.41
CA TRP A 107 -5.02 -0.87 -2.31
C TRP A 107 -4.08 -1.48 -3.36
N ILE A 108 -4.16 -1.04 -4.62
CA ILE A 108 -3.28 -1.52 -5.70
C ILE A 108 -1.82 -1.14 -5.42
N LEU A 109 -1.55 0.04 -4.87
CA LEU A 109 -0.21 0.41 -4.43
C LEU A 109 0.32 -0.55 -3.35
N GLU A 110 -0.48 -0.87 -2.33
CA GLU A 110 -0.10 -1.87 -1.32
C GLU A 110 0.14 -3.25 -1.94
N PHE A 111 -0.69 -3.64 -2.91
CA PHE A 111 -0.54 -4.89 -3.65
C PHE A 111 0.79 -4.95 -4.41
N ILE A 112 1.13 -3.90 -5.17
CA ILE A 112 2.39 -3.84 -5.94
C ILE A 112 3.59 -3.87 -5.00
N PHE A 113 3.56 -3.15 -3.88
CA PHE A 113 4.63 -3.19 -2.89
C PHE A 113 4.76 -4.55 -2.18
N ALA A 114 3.64 -5.23 -1.91
CA ALA A 114 3.65 -6.58 -1.37
C ALA A 114 4.24 -7.58 -2.36
N ALA A 115 3.81 -7.51 -3.63
CA ALA A 115 4.34 -8.33 -4.72
C ALA A 115 5.85 -8.14 -4.89
N GLN A 116 6.34 -6.89 -4.90
CA GLN A 116 7.77 -6.60 -4.99
C GLN A 116 8.56 -7.24 -3.85
N ARG A 117 8.07 -7.15 -2.61
CA ARG A 117 8.75 -7.76 -1.43
C ARG A 117 8.82 -9.27 -1.56
N MET A 118 7.74 -9.90 -2.00
CA MET A 118 7.68 -11.34 -2.20
C MET A 118 8.64 -11.79 -3.31
N ILE A 119 8.67 -11.09 -4.45
CA ILE A 119 9.58 -11.42 -5.57
C ILE A 119 11.04 -11.31 -5.13
N ILE A 120 11.41 -10.26 -4.40
CA ILE A 120 12.77 -10.08 -3.89
C ILE A 120 13.11 -11.18 -2.88
N ALA A 121 12.20 -11.48 -1.95
CA ALA A 121 12.38 -12.54 -0.96
C ALA A 121 12.55 -13.91 -1.61
N GLY A 122 11.73 -14.24 -2.61
CA GLY A 122 11.83 -15.47 -3.39
C GLY A 122 13.13 -15.56 -4.17
N ALA A 123 13.53 -14.49 -4.86
CA ALA A 123 14.77 -14.46 -5.65
C ALA A 123 16.01 -14.62 -4.76
N VAL A 124 16.00 -14.01 -3.56
CA VAL A 124 17.06 -14.16 -2.56
C VAL A 124 17.08 -15.58 -1.98
N ALA A 125 15.91 -16.16 -1.67
CA ALA A 125 15.82 -17.51 -1.15
C ALA A 125 16.33 -18.54 -2.17
N CYS A 126 15.92 -18.43 -3.44
CA CYS A 126 16.47 -19.26 -4.52
C CYS A 126 17.99 -19.11 -4.62
N ALA A 127 18.52 -17.88 -4.63
CA ALA A 127 19.97 -17.66 -4.71
C ALA A 127 20.73 -18.21 -3.49
N TYR A 128 20.14 -18.14 -2.29
CA TYR A 128 20.75 -18.62 -1.05
C TYR A 128 20.77 -20.16 -0.99
N PHE A 129 19.66 -20.82 -1.32
CA PHE A 129 19.52 -22.27 -1.21
C PHE A 129 20.11 -23.02 -2.42
N SER A 130 20.22 -22.41 -3.60
CA SER A 130 20.85 -23.02 -4.79
C SER A 130 22.39 -22.93 -4.80
N ARG A 131 23.06 -22.85 -3.64
CA ARG A 131 24.53 -22.73 -3.56
C ARG A 131 25.29 -23.92 -4.16
N ASN A 132 24.69 -25.10 -4.17
CA ASN A 132 25.29 -26.36 -4.63
C ASN A 132 24.59 -26.92 -5.89
N GLU A 133 23.60 -26.21 -6.41
CA GLU A 133 22.78 -26.59 -7.57
C GLU A 133 23.15 -25.71 -8.77
N PRO A 134 22.88 -26.14 -10.02
CA PRO A 134 23.05 -25.25 -11.16
C PRO A 134 22.22 -23.97 -10.96
N LEU A 135 22.88 -22.82 -11.07
CA LEU A 135 22.24 -21.51 -10.86
C LEU A 135 21.05 -21.34 -11.81
N ILE A 136 19.88 -21.06 -11.26
CA ILE A 136 18.72 -20.59 -12.03
C ILE A 136 19.15 -19.33 -12.77
N LYS A 137 19.10 -19.33 -14.11
CA LYS A 137 19.58 -18.21 -14.95
C LYS A 137 18.84 -16.89 -14.69
N TRP A 138 17.55 -16.95 -14.34
CA TRP A 138 16.69 -15.77 -14.16
C TRP A 138 15.82 -15.90 -12.89
N PRO A 139 16.41 -15.84 -11.70
CA PRO A 139 15.71 -16.12 -10.44
C PRO A 139 14.60 -15.10 -10.14
N ILE A 140 14.76 -13.83 -10.55
CA ILE A 140 13.71 -12.81 -10.42
C ILE A 140 12.53 -13.11 -11.32
N LEU A 141 12.79 -13.48 -12.57
CA LEU A 141 11.74 -13.84 -13.51
C LEU A 141 11.00 -15.08 -13.00
N ASN A 142 11.74 -16.07 -12.50
CA ASN A 142 11.18 -17.26 -11.89
C ASN A 142 10.27 -16.92 -10.69
N SER A 143 10.74 -16.09 -9.75
CA SER A 143 9.92 -15.64 -8.61
C SER A 143 8.71 -14.78 -9.04
N THR A 144 8.84 -14.02 -10.12
CA THR A 144 7.73 -13.26 -10.70
C THR A 144 6.67 -14.18 -11.30
N VAL A 145 7.08 -15.18 -12.09
CA VAL A 145 6.16 -16.19 -12.65
C VAL A 145 5.50 -16.99 -11.53
N LEU A 146 6.24 -17.38 -10.50
CA LEU A 146 5.72 -18.09 -9.33
C LEU A 146 4.67 -17.25 -8.59
N LEU A 147 4.91 -15.95 -8.44
CA LEU A 147 3.95 -15.02 -7.86
C LEU A 147 2.63 -15.04 -8.63
N PHE A 148 2.68 -14.84 -9.95
CA PHE A 148 1.47 -14.77 -10.76
C PHE A 148 0.75 -16.12 -10.88
N ARG A 149 1.49 -17.24 -10.85
CA ARG A 149 0.92 -18.57 -11.01
C ARG A 149 0.34 -19.15 -9.71
N TYR A 150 0.94 -18.88 -8.55
CA TYR A 150 0.58 -19.56 -7.30
C TYR A 150 0.24 -18.64 -6.14
N HIS A 151 0.77 -17.42 -6.06
CA HIS A 151 0.64 -16.58 -4.86
C HIS A 151 -0.18 -15.30 -5.06
N LEU A 152 -0.73 -15.08 -6.25
CA LEU A 152 -1.47 -13.87 -6.59
C LEU A 152 -2.64 -13.60 -5.62
N GLY A 153 -3.43 -14.63 -5.31
CA GLY A 153 -4.56 -14.54 -4.39
C GLY A 153 -4.14 -14.18 -2.96
N SER A 154 -3.13 -14.86 -2.43
CA SER A 154 -2.59 -14.59 -1.09
C SER A 154 -2.04 -13.17 -0.96
N ILE A 155 -1.40 -12.66 -2.00
CA ILE A 155 -0.87 -11.28 -2.02
C ILE A 155 -2.01 -10.27 -2.13
N ALA A 156 -2.99 -10.50 -2.99
CA ALA A 156 -4.16 -9.63 -3.16
C ALA A 156 -4.99 -9.53 -1.87
N PHE A 157 -5.26 -10.67 -1.24
CA PHE A 157 -5.94 -10.72 0.05
C PHE A 157 -5.10 -10.07 1.16
N GLY A 158 -3.82 -10.43 1.23
CA GLY A 158 -2.91 -9.89 2.25
C GLY A 158 -2.73 -8.38 2.16
N SER A 159 -2.58 -7.83 0.95
CA SER A 159 -2.49 -6.38 0.73
C SER A 159 -3.80 -5.67 1.05
N LEU A 160 -4.96 -6.30 0.81
CA LEU A 160 -6.27 -5.76 1.18
C LEU A 160 -6.41 -5.67 2.71
N VAL A 161 -6.07 -6.75 3.41
CA VAL A 161 -6.08 -6.79 4.88
C VAL A 161 -5.15 -5.72 5.44
N ILE A 162 -3.93 -5.60 4.91
CA ILE A 162 -3.00 -4.54 5.31
C ILE A 162 -3.60 -3.16 5.06
N PHE A 163 -4.15 -2.91 3.87
CA PHE A 163 -4.77 -1.63 3.52
C PHE A 163 -5.87 -1.23 4.51
N VAL A 164 -6.81 -2.14 4.80
CA VAL A 164 -7.93 -1.91 5.73
C VAL A 164 -7.44 -1.52 7.12
N PHE A 165 -6.36 -2.13 7.61
CA PHE A 165 -5.86 -1.87 8.97
C PHE A 165 -4.75 -0.82 9.05
N LYS A 166 -4.11 -0.44 7.93
CA LYS A 166 -2.97 0.49 7.88
C LYS A 166 -3.36 1.90 8.31
N ILE A 167 -4.43 2.45 7.74
CA ILE A 167 -4.90 3.81 8.04
C ILE A 167 -5.42 3.92 9.48
N PRO A 168 -6.34 3.04 9.96
CA PRO A 168 -6.79 3.06 11.35
C PRO A 168 -5.62 2.98 12.33
N ARG A 169 -4.69 2.04 12.13
CA ARG A 169 -3.51 1.90 13.00
C ARG A 169 -2.66 3.18 13.06
N ALA A 170 -2.43 3.84 11.93
CA ALA A 170 -1.65 5.07 11.87
C ALA A 170 -2.36 6.25 12.57
N LEU A 171 -3.67 6.37 12.39
CA LEU A 171 -4.49 7.40 13.04
C LEU A 171 -4.54 7.18 14.55
N PHE A 172 -4.86 5.97 15.00
CA PHE A 172 -4.89 5.62 16.43
C PHE A 172 -3.54 5.86 17.12
N LEU A 173 -2.42 5.50 16.47
CA LEU A 173 -1.08 5.75 17.02
C LEU A 173 -0.79 7.25 17.17
N LYS A 174 -1.16 8.06 16.17
CA LYS A 174 -1.01 9.52 16.25
C LYS A 174 -1.88 10.12 17.35
N CYS A 175 -3.14 9.68 17.47
CA CYS A 175 -4.03 10.11 18.55
C CYS A 175 -3.46 9.73 19.92
N TYR A 176 -3.01 8.49 20.09
CA TYR A 176 -2.40 8.02 21.34
C TYR A 176 -1.14 8.83 21.71
N GLN A 177 -0.24 9.08 20.75
CA GLN A 177 0.96 9.88 20.99
C GLN A 177 0.64 11.32 21.39
N ARG A 178 -0.35 11.95 20.76
CA ARG A 178 -0.81 13.30 21.14
C ARG A 178 -1.39 13.31 22.56
N LEU A 179 -2.23 12.33 22.90
CA LEU A 179 -2.86 12.22 24.21
C LEU A 179 -1.87 11.92 25.34
N TYR A 180 -0.82 11.14 25.06
CA TYR A 180 0.26 10.90 26.02
C TYR A 180 1.16 12.13 26.21
N ARG A 181 1.31 12.96 25.16
CA ARG A 181 2.08 14.21 25.23
C ARG A 181 1.35 15.31 25.99
N GLU A 182 0.02 15.32 25.95
CA GLU A 182 -0.86 16.26 26.68
C GLU A 182 -1.34 15.72 28.04
N SER A 183 -0.51 14.91 28.71
CA SER A 183 -0.83 14.12 29.91
C SER A 183 -1.42 14.87 31.12
N GLY A 184 -1.50 16.20 31.08
CA GLY A 184 -2.15 17.02 32.11
C GLY A 184 -3.68 17.15 31.98
N ARG A 185 -4.29 16.82 30.83
CA ARG A 185 -5.70 17.18 30.55
C ARG A 185 -6.66 15.98 30.41
N PHE A 186 -6.15 14.76 30.30
CA PHE A 186 -6.96 13.55 30.09
C PHE A 186 -6.99 12.62 31.31
N SER A 187 -8.18 12.05 31.58
CA SER A 187 -8.39 11.06 32.65
C SER A 187 -7.56 9.79 32.41
N LYS A 188 -6.96 9.26 33.49
CA LYS A 188 -6.24 7.97 33.51
C LYS A 188 -7.06 6.80 32.93
N CYS A 189 -8.40 6.89 32.98
CA CYS A 189 -9.29 5.89 32.39
C CYS A 189 -9.25 5.88 30.85
N SER A 190 -9.27 7.06 30.23
CA SER A 190 -9.19 7.22 28.77
C SER A 190 -7.86 6.70 28.21
N GLN A 191 -6.75 6.95 28.92
CA GLN A 191 -5.44 6.45 28.56
C GLN A 191 -5.34 4.91 28.59
N ARG A 192 -6.03 4.24 29.53
CA ARG A 192 -6.07 2.77 29.61
C ARG A 192 -6.86 2.14 28.48
N ILE A 193 -8.04 2.67 28.16
CA ILE A 193 -8.88 2.16 27.05
C ILE A 193 -8.13 2.33 25.73
N LEU A 194 -7.57 3.52 25.50
CA LEU A 194 -6.81 3.80 24.27
C LEU A 194 -5.53 2.98 24.19
N GLY A 195 -4.84 2.77 25.33
CA GLY A 195 -3.67 1.89 25.43
C GLY A 195 -4.02 0.42 25.17
N GLY A 196 -5.20 -0.05 25.61
CA GLY A 196 -5.68 -1.41 25.36
C GLY A 196 -6.01 -1.65 23.88
N ILE A 197 -6.74 -0.71 23.25
CA ILE A 197 -7.03 -0.74 21.81
C ILE A 197 -5.72 -0.67 21.02
N LEU A 198 -4.83 0.28 21.35
CA LEU A 198 -3.53 0.38 20.69
C LEU A 198 -2.69 -0.89 20.89
N GLY A 199 -2.72 -1.47 22.09
CA GLY A 199 -2.09 -2.76 22.41
C GLY A 199 -2.61 -3.86 21.49
N PHE A 200 -3.91 -3.97 21.26
CA PHE A 200 -4.47 -4.90 20.29
C PHE A 200 -3.93 -4.64 18.87
N PHE A 201 -4.05 -3.42 18.35
CA PHE A 201 -3.59 -3.07 16.99
C PHE A 201 -2.06 -3.22 16.81
N VAL A 202 -1.27 -2.95 17.85
CA VAL A 202 0.20 -2.97 17.79
C VAL A 202 0.79 -4.33 18.09
N THR A 203 0.08 -5.20 18.81
CA THR A 203 0.58 -6.52 19.23
C THR A 203 0.01 -7.63 18.35
N LYS A 204 -1.30 -7.61 18.08
CA LYS A 204 -1.98 -8.63 17.27
C LYS A 204 -1.89 -8.38 15.76
N LEU A 205 -1.80 -7.12 15.31
CA LEU A 205 -1.62 -6.78 13.89
C LEU A 205 -0.16 -6.41 13.53
N ARG A 206 0.79 -6.61 14.45
CA ARG A 206 2.23 -6.47 14.14
C ARG A 206 2.69 -7.50 13.10
N PRO A 207 2.33 -8.79 13.23
CA PRO A 207 2.75 -9.83 12.29
C PRO A 207 2.14 -9.65 10.90
N LEU A 208 0.91 -9.11 10.85
CA LEU A 208 0.20 -8.70 9.63
C LEU A 208 0.89 -7.54 8.87
N HIS A 209 2.00 -7.01 9.37
CA HIS A 209 2.82 -6.06 8.65
C HIS A 209 3.57 -6.76 7.50
N HIS A 210 4.13 -5.99 6.58
CA HIS A 210 4.76 -6.44 5.33
C HIS A 210 5.78 -7.59 5.39
N ASN A 211 6.19 -8.05 6.58
CA ASN A 211 7.06 -9.20 6.80
C ASN A 211 6.36 -10.53 6.48
N ALA A 212 5.03 -10.59 6.53
CA ALA A 212 4.26 -11.80 6.22
C ALA A 212 4.41 -12.29 4.76
N PHE A 213 4.84 -11.44 3.83
CA PHE A 213 5.04 -11.85 2.43
C PHE A 213 6.34 -12.65 2.21
N THR A 214 7.30 -12.57 3.14
CA THR A 214 8.56 -13.33 3.04
C THR A 214 8.32 -14.83 3.24
N PRO A 215 7.65 -15.31 4.31
CA PRO A 215 7.32 -16.73 4.46
C PRO A 215 6.48 -17.29 3.32
N ILE A 216 5.58 -16.50 2.71
CA ILE A 216 4.81 -16.92 1.53
C ILE A 216 5.76 -17.27 0.37
N SER A 217 6.80 -16.46 0.14
CA SER A 217 7.78 -16.73 -0.91
C SER A 217 8.72 -17.90 -0.64
N VAL A 218 9.06 -18.14 0.63
CA VAL A 218 10.10 -19.12 1.02
C VAL A 218 9.49 -20.48 1.34
N ALA A 219 8.40 -20.50 2.09
CA ALA A 219 7.74 -21.72 2.56
C ALA A 219 6.48 -22.07 1.75
N GLY A 220 6.04 -21.20 0.83
CA GLY A 220 4.88 -21.46 -0.02
C GLY A 220 3.54 -21.48 0.74
N VAL A 221 3.49 -20.91 1.94
CA VAL A 221 2.30 -20.93 2.81
C VAL A 221 1.30 -19.83 2.47
N GLU A 222 0.05 -20.01 2.90
CA GLU A 222 -1.01 -19.00 2.77
C GLU A 222 -0.76 -17.77 3.65
N PHE A 223 -1.41 -16.64 3.32
CA PHE A 223 -1.20 -15.37 4.04
C PHE A 223 -1.53 -15.45 5.53
N CYS A 224 -2.62 -16.09 5.92
CA CYS A 224 -3.03 -16.20 7.31
C CYS A 224 -2.01 -16.99 8.14
N THR A 225 -1.49 -18.09 7.59
CA THR A 225 -0.43 -18.90 8.22
C THR A 225 0.90 -18.13 8.27
N ALA A 226 1.25 -17.42 7.18
CA ALA A 226 2.45 -16.59 7.14
C ALA A 226 2.42 -15.45 8.16
N ALA A 227 1.25 -14.86 8.40
CA ALA A 227 1.05 -13.78 9.35
C ALA A 227 1.00 -14.25 10.82
N GLN A 228 1.08 -15.55 11.11
CA GLN A 228 1.20 -16.06 12.49
C GLN A 228 2.65 -16.21 12.95
N ASN A 229 3.60 -16.24 11.99
CA ASN A 229 5.03 -16.42 12.20
C ASN A 229 5.79 -15.10 12.28
#